data_AF-A0A2D7TQG2-F1
#
_entry.id   AF-A0A2D7TQG2-F1
#
_cell.length_a   1.000
_cell.length_b   1.000
_cell.length_c   1.000
_cell.angle_alpha   90.00
_cell.angle_beta   90.00
_cell.angle_gamma   90.00
#
_symmetry.space_group_name_H-M   'P 1'
#
loop_
_entity.id
_entity.type
_entity.pdbx_description
1 polymer ?
#
loop_
_entity_poly.entity_id
_entity_poly.type
_entity_poly.pdbx_seq_one_letter_code
_entity_poly.pdbx_strand_id
1 'polypeptide(L)' 'LVLDEVFDSSLDEGGTDEFLKILHTLDGDTNTFIISHKGDILTEKFRHTMTFEKVKNFSRVQNSK' A
#
# COMPACT_ATOMS: atom_id res chain seq x y z
N LEU A 1 9.29 5.59 -6.28
CA LEU A 1 9.60 4.60 -5.23
C LEU A 1 8.57 3.47 -5.30
N VAL A 2 8.99 2.21 -5.23
CA VAL A 2 8.08 1.05 -5.14
C VAL A 2 8.50 0.25 -3.92
N LEU A 3 7.54 -0.03 -3.03
CA LEU A 3 7.74 -0.79 -1.79
C LEU A 3 6.87 -2.04 -1.84
N ASP A 4 7.49 -3.22 -1.77
CA ASP A 4 6.82 -4.51 -1.89
C ASP A 4 6.80 -5.23 -0.54
N GLU A 5 5.61 -5.58 -0.06
CA GLU A 5 5.32 -6.33 1.18
C GLU A 5 5.90 -5.74 2.49
N VAL A 6 6.42 -4.49 2.46
CA VAL A 6 7.08 -3.84 3.62
C VAL A 6 6.16 -3.77 4.86
N PHE A 7 4.85 -3.67 4.65
CA PHE A 7 3.85 -3.55 5.73
C PHE A 7 3.21 -4.88 6.16
N ASP A 8 3.50 -5.99 5.46
CA ASP A 8 2.79 -7.25 5.69
C ASP A 8 3.27 -7.99 6.94
N SER A 9 4.54 -7.87 7.30
CA SER A 9 5.09 -8.58 8.46
C SER A 9 6.25 -7.90 9.18
N SER A 10 6.84 -6.86 8.60
CA SER A 10 8.07 -6.24 9.15
C SER A 10 7.81 -5.16 10.19
N LEU A 11 6.58 -4.61 10.24
CA LEU A 11 6.22 -3.50 11.12
C LEU A 11 4.95 -3.83 11.91
N ASP A 12 4.92 -3.39 13.17
CA ASP A 12 3.70 -3.31 13.95
C ASP A 12 2.87 -2.07 13.55
N GLU A 13 1.73 -1.87 14.19
CA GLU A 13 0.82 -0.76 13.87
C GLU A 13 1.49 0.61 14.09
N GLY A 14 2.24 0.77 15.19
CA GLY A 14 2.96 2.00 15.49
C GLY A 14 4.12 2.29 14.52
N GLY A 15 4.91 1.28 14.17
CA GLY A 15 5.99 1.39 13.19
C GLY A 15 5.47 1.69 11.79
N THR A 16 4.31 1.14 11.43
CA THR A 16 3.61 1.44 10.17
C THR A 16 3.25 2.93 10.11
N ASP A 17 2.69 3.49 11.18
CA ASP A 17 2.29 4.90 11.22
C ASP A 17 3.48 5.86 11.12
N GLU A 18 4.58 5.60 11.83
CA GLU A 18 5.78 6.43 11.73
C GLU A 18 6.41 6.36 10.34
N PHE A 19 6.42 5.19 9.72
CA PHE A 19 6.95 5.03 8.37
C PHE A 19 6.10 5.76 7.33
N LEU A 20 4.76 5.73 7.46
CA LEU A 20 3.86 6.48 6.59
C LEU A 20 4.06 7.99 6.70
N LYS A 21 4.31 8.52 7.91
CA LYS A 21 4.66 9.95 8.09
C LYS A 21 5.92 10.32 7.31
N ILE A 22 6.95 9.47 7.34
CA ILE A 22 8.18 9.67 6.56
C ILE A 22 7.86 9.67 5.06
N LEU A 23 7.08 8.70 4.58
CA LEU A 23 6.70 8.65 3.16
C LEU A 23 5.94 9.89 2.70
N HIS A 24 5.05 10.44 3.51
CA HIS A 24 4.35 11.69 3.19
C HIS A 24 5.27 12.92 3.11
N THR A 25 6.47 12.88 3.71
CA THR A 25 7.47 13.93 3.49
C THR A 25 8.15 13.87 2.13
N LEU A 26 8.05 12.73 1.43
CA LEU A 26 8.64 12.50 0.10
C LEU A 26 7.67 12.85 -1.05
N ASP A 27 6.39 13.13 -0.76
CA ASP A 27 5.29 13.30 -1.72
C ASP A 27 5.45 14.48 -2.70
N GLY A 28 6.42 15.38 -2.48
CA GLY A 28 6.62 16.57 -3.33
C GLY A 28 7.23 16.30 -4.70
N ASP A 29 8.12 15.31 -4.81
CA ASP A 29 8.91 15.05 -6.03
C ASP A 29 8.96 13.56 -6.42
N THR A 30 8.30 12.68 -5.65
CA THR A 30 8.43 11.23 -5.81
C THR A 30 7.07 10.55 -5.90
N ASN A 31 6.84 9.86 -7.02
CA ASN A 31 5.72 8.92 -7.13
C ASN A 31 6.01 7.67 -6.28
N THR A 32 5.18 7.39 -5.29
CA THR A 32 5.34 6.25 -4.38
C THR A 32 4.23 5.23 -4.60
N PHE A 33 4.62 3.96 -4.79
CA PHE A 33 3.70 2.82 -4.90
C PHE A 33 4.00 1.83 -3.79
N ILE A 34 2.96 1.33 -3.14
CA ILE A 34 3.05 0.35 -2.05
C ILE A 34 2.22 -0.86 -2.45
N ILE A 35 2.83 -2.03 -2.34
CA ILE A 35 2.20 -3.33 -2.59
C ILE A 35 2.15 -4.06 -1.26
N SER A 36 0.95 -4.54 -0.89
CA SER A 36 0.70 -5.19 0.39
C SER A 36 -0.48 -6.14 0.27
N HIS A 37 -0.45 -7.21 1.06
CA HIS A 37 -1.55 -8.15 1.25
C HIS A 37 -2.54 -7.70 2.34
N LYS A 38 -2.17 -6.73 3.19
CA LYS A 38 -3.02 -6.17 4.25
C LYS A 38 -3.85 -4.99 3.73
N GLY A 39 -4.97 -5.30 3.08
CA GLY A 39 -5.88 -4.31 2.51
C GLY A 39 -6.44 -3.33 3.56
N ASP A 40 -7.05 -3.83 4.63
CA ASP A 40 -7.95 -3.01 5.44
C ASP A 40 -7.28 -1.82 6.15
N ILE A 41 -6.08 -2.02 6.72
CA ILE A 41 -5.38 -0.98 7.49
C ILE A 41 -4.80 0.12 6.59
N LEU A 42 -4.31 -0.26 5.41
CA LEU A 42 -3.64 0.66 4.49
C LEU A 42 -4.66 1.40 3.62
N THR A 43 -5.79 0.78 3.29
CA THR A 43 -6.76 1.37 2.36
C THR A 43 -7.31 2.70 2.84
N GLU A 44 -7.44 2.91 4.15
CA GLU A 44 -7.90 4.19 4.72
C GLU A 44 -6.81 5.28 4.76
N LYS A 45 -5.54 4.90 4.66
CA LYS A 45 -4.39 5.81 4.76
C LYS A 45 -3.93 6.36 3.41
N PHE A 46 -4.42 5.81 2.29
CA PHE A 46 -4.09 6.28 0.95
C PHE A 46 -5.29 6.83 0.21
N ARG A 47 -5.08 7.97 -0.48
CA ARG A 47 -6.08 8.58 -1.36
C ARG A 47 -6.40 7.71 -2.57
N HIS A 48 -5.38 7.03 -3.10
CA HIS A 48 -5.49 6.20 -4.29
C HIS A 48 -5.17 4.75 -3.97
N THR A 49 -6.09 3.85 -4.28
CA THR A 49 -5.93 2.42 -4.00
C THR A 49 -6.38 1.59 -5.19
N MET A 50 -5.68 0.47 -5.42
CA MET A 50 -6.01 -0.49 -6.48
C MET A 50 -5.98 -1.90 -5.88
N THR A 51 -7.08 -2.63 -6.03
CA THR A 51 -7.20 -4.00 -5.50
C THR A 51 -7.08 -5.02 -6.62
N PHE A 52 -6.26 -6.04 -6.40
CA PHE A 52 -6.08 -7.17 -7.31
C PHE A 52 -6.64 -8.46 -6.69
N GLU A 53 -7.26 -9.28 -7.53
CA GLU A 53 -7.74 -10.61 -7.15
C GLU A 53 -7.34 -11.66 -8.19
N LYS A 54 -7.16 -12.90 -7.74
CA LYS A 54 -6.88 -14.04 -8.62
C LYS A 54 -8.17 -14.73 -9.03
N VAL A 55 -8.51 -14.68 -10.31
CA VAL A 55 -9.71 -15.29 -10.88
C VAL A 55 -9.33 -16.25 -11.98
N LYS A 56 -9.60 -17.55 -11.76
CA LYS A 56 -9.30 -18.61 -12.75
C LYS A 56 -7.84 -18.59 -13.25
N ASN A 57 -6.89 -18.35 -12.35
CA ASN A 57 -5.44 -18.18 -12.64
C ASN A 57 -5.04 -16.92 -13.42
N PHE A 58 -5.92 -15.94 -13.53
CA PHE A 58 -5.61 -14.62 -14.07
C PHE A 58 -5.71 -13.56 -12.98
N SER A 59 -4.85 -12.54 -13.05
CA SER A 59 -4.98 -11.34 -12.22
C SER A 59 -6.09 -10.46 -12.77
N ARG A 60 -7.01 -10.04 -11.90
CA ARG A 60 -8.07 -9.07 -12.23
C ARG A 60 -7.97 -7.87 -11.29
N VAL A 61 -8.04 -6.67 -11.85
CA VAL A 61 -8.23 -5.44 -11.07
C VAL A 61 -9.71 -5.36 -10.70
N GLN A 62 -10.01 -5.34 -9.40
CA GLN A 62 -11.38 -5.41 -8.90
C GLN A 62 -12.00 -4.03 -8.68
N ASN A 63 -11.25 -3.10 -8.07
CA ASN A 63 -11.68 -1.74 -7.77
C ASN A 63 -10.49 -0.78 -7.75
N SER A 64 -10.74 0.48 -8.08
CA SER A 64 -9.78 1.57 -7.95
C SER A 64 -10.49 2.78 -7.33
N LYS A 65 -9.93 3.34 -6.25
CA LYS A 65 -10.41 4.55 -5.58
C LYS A 65 -9.40 5.69 -5.76
#